data_AF-A0A8T0I4H3-F1
#
_entry.id   AF-A0A8T0I4H3-F1
#
_cell.length_a   1.000
_cell.length_b   1.000
_cell.length_c   1.000
_cell.angle_alpha   90.00
_cell.angle_beta   90.00
_cell.angle_gamma   90.00
#
_symmetry.space_group_name_H-M   'P 1'
#
loop_
_entity.id
_entity.type
_entity.pdbx_description
1 polymer ?
#
loop_
_entity_poly.entity_id
_entity_poly.type
_entity_poly.pdbx_seq_one_letter_code
_entity_poly.pdbx_strand_id
1 'polypeptide(L)'
;MNTKDGVPLSRFRLSFLQLFVAFSLVDAQDDGASFIAQKEDYVKRIAFRAEMIDSDCTLLDNCSAECSRAVCYPLKEDLQAYCARVQINNFCPPTESNQTCNRFMKVNYQRSYLTLYPPGSPDDLRPEAIRDICLQRALDATFMNISSKTEFSYVYFGSASGVFRAFPGRERQAGNDTAGECGNYQLHRRPWYKNAISVQKQLKILVDTGNSMGSELPPNYPPDAGSTLLEVSSNIVLKMLKTVSPDDFVDVATFNSSGYYPLGSQVQVSSSFDDSEDSTELAALEASVKDRLARSSPGLSNLTGAILNAVGTFRDAPADTLKVIVIFTDGQFSPLTNTTILTAQILAWPVKIILFKFPLSGETDPFLNTTLLPNFICGVQGTFELLDAVDSTRNPLYAIRSFYTFMARTQLAVAKNQSTWSARYLSYSQPLNGTSVTYPAFGSDGQLIGVAGIDIYPEEFNSTLRDSVYRALETRTAKGNMPAPVASINLACSYQTAVRSEKCNGSPSVANGGVCKATDSTGLQQRVCCDSCQLATTDSSSKKNLVLKVVLPLAVLIPLILCIGYFLIRHCSGDGGGRDKPINNPPPDT
;
A
#
# COMPACT_ATOMS: atom_id res chain seq x y z
N MET A 1 83.41 -17.37 -5.74
CA MET A 1 83.81 -18.34 -6.79
C MET A 1 82.56 -19.04 -7.29
N ASN A 2 82.42 -19.17 -8.62
CA ASN A 2 81.36 -19.88 -9.35
C ASN A 2 81.12 -21.30 -8.76
N THR A 3 79.96 -21.97 -8.89
CA THR A 3 79.17 -22.26 -10.10
C THR A 3 77.76 -22.78 -9.76
N LYS A 4 76.84 -22.49 -10.69
CA LYS A 4 75.60 -23.17 -11.13
C LYS A 4 75.21 -24.55 -10.58
N ASP A 5 73.88 -24.71 -10.42
CA ASP A 5 72.95 -25.79 -10.87
C ASP A 5 71.88 -25.99 -9.77
N GLY A 6 70.58 -25.70 -9.96
CA GLY A 6 69.63 -26.32 -10.88
C GLY A 6 68.42 -26.80 -10.04
N VAL A 7 67.33 -26.03 -9.98
CA VAL A 7 66.12 -26.34 -9.20
C VAL A 7 64.99 -26.80 -10.16
N PRO A 8 64.24 -27.86 -9.85
CA PRO A 8 63.37 -28.52 -10.82
C PRO A 8 62.03 -27.79 -11.03
N LEU A 9 61.54 -27.82 -12.28
CA LEU A 9 60.17 -27.47 -12.65
C LEU A 9 59.16 -28.39 -11.94
N SER A 10 58.59 -27.92 -10.82
CA SER A 10 57.38 -28.51 -10.25
C SER A 10 56.14 -27.88 -10.92
N ARG A 11 55.57 -28.64 -11.86
CA ARG A 11 54.14 -28.72 -12.21
C ARG A 11 53.23 -27.61 -11.64
N PHE A 12 53.07 -26.52 -12.37
CA PHE A 12 51.84 -25.71 -12.30
C PHE A 12 50.76 -26.42 -13.12
N ARG A 13 50.14 -27.46 -12.56
CA ARG A 13 48.81 -27.90 -13.00
C ARG A 13 47.79 -27.05 -12.24
N LEU A 14 47.48 -25.87 -12.75
CA LEU A 14 46.22 -25.23 -12.40
C LEU A 14 45.13 -26.14 -12.97
N SER A 15 44.51 -26.93 -12.11
CA SER A 15 43.39 -27.79 -12.48
C SER A 15 42.29 -26.91 -13.06
N PHE A 16 41.87 -27.20 -14.30
CA PHE A 16 40.65 -26.67 -14.92
C PHE A 16 39.41 -26.76 -14.00
N LEU A 17 39.45 -27.65 -13.01
CA LEU A 17 38.45 -27.81 -11.96
C LEU A 17 38.33 -26.61 -11.00
N GLN A 18 39.41 -25.88 -10.70
CA GLN A 18 39.35 -24.73 -9.78
C GLN A 18 38.81 -23.47 -10.45
N LEU A 19 39.00 -23.32 -11.77
CA LEU A 19 38.38 -22.23 -12.53
C LEU A 19 36.87 -22.46 -12.71
N PHE A 20 36.44 -23.73 -12.81
CA PHE A 20 35.01 -24.08 -12.80
C PHE A 20 34.36 -23.84 -11.43
N VAL A 21 35.07 -24.05 -10.30
CA VAL A 21 34.50 -23.74 -8.97
C VAL A 21 34.36 -22.23 -8.74
N ALA A 22 35.24 -21.40 -9.31
CA ALA A 22 35.12 -19.94 -9.24
C ALA A 22 34.07 -19.34 -10.19
N PHE A 23 33.78 -20.00 -11.33
CA PHE A 23 32.73 -19.60 -12.28
C PHE A 23 31.39 -20.33 -12.12
N SER A 24 31.28 -21.32 -11.22
CA SER A 24 30.00 -21.93 -10.82
C SER A 24 29.35 -21.23 -9.61
N LEU A 25 29.96 -20.14 -9.13
CA LEU A 25 29.33 -19.17 -8.22
C LEU A 25 28.54 -18.09 -9.00
N VAL A 26 28.25 -18.33 -10.28
CA VAL A 26 27.18 -17.63 -10.99
C VAL A 26 25.87 -18.13 -10.41
N ASP A 27 25.29 -17.31 -9.52
CA ASP A 27 23.96 -17.42 -8.92
C ASP A 27 23.16 -18.66 -9.33
N ALA A 28 23.27 -19.74 -8.55
CA ALA A 28 22.12 -20.61 -8.37
C ALA A 28 21.07 -19.77 -7.62
N GLN A 29 20.34 -18.93 -8.35
CA GLN A 29 19.35 -18.04 -7.78
C GLN A 29 18.29 -18.91 -7.10
N ASP A 30 18.24 -18.85 -5.76
CA ASP A 30 17.32 -19.62 -4.93
C ASP A 30 15.90 -19.48 -5.51
N ASP A 31 15.21 -20.59 -5.78
CA ASP A 31 13.86 -20.60 -6.38
C ASP A 31 12.90 -19.69 -5.58
N GLY A 32 13.08 -19.64 -4.26
CA GLY A 32 12.35 -18.72 -3.38
C GLY A 32 12.68 -17.24 -3.64
N ALA A 33 13.95 -16.90 -3.84
CA ALA A 33 14.35 -15.52 -4.16
C ALA A 33 13.83 -15.07 -5.52
N SER A 34 13.86 -15.95 -6.52
CA SER A 34 13.28 -15.71 -7.85
C SER A 34 11.76 -15.51 -7.77
N PHE A 35 11.08 -16.36 -7.01
CA PHE A 35 9.64 -16.24 -6.77
C PHE A 35 9.27 -14.91 -6.10
N ILE A 36 9.97 -14.55 -5.02
CA ILE A 36 9.76 -13.28 -4.31
C ILE A 36 9.99 -12.09 -5.25
N ALA A 37 11.12 -12.06 -5.97
CA ALA A 37 11.41 -10.97 -6.91
C ALA A 37 10.37 -10.84 -8.02
N GLN A 38 9.81 -11.95 -8.50
CA GLN A 38 8.72 -11.92 -9.48
C GLN A 38 7.45 -11.29 -8.89
N LYS A 39 7.09 -11.59 -7.66
CA LYS A 39 5.90 -11.02 -7.01
C LYS A 39 6.09 -9.53 -6.71
N GLU A 40 7.30 -9.11 -6.38
CA GLU A 40 7.70 -7.70 -6.24
C GLU A 40 7.56 -6.94 -7.57
N ASP A 41 7.95 -7.53 -8.70
CA ASP A 41 7.73 -6.95 -10.04
C ASP A 41 6.23 -6.87 -10.39
N TYR A 42 5.48 -7.93 -10.14
CA TYR A 42 4.05 -7.98 -10.44
C TYR A 42 3.24 -6.95 -9.66
N VAL A 43 3.53 -6.73 -8.37
CA VAL A 43 2.79 -5.73 -7.60
C VAL A 43 3.06 -4.31 -8.09
N LYS A 44 4.30 -4.01 -8.53
CA LYS A 44 4.66 -2.73 -9.15
C LYS A 44 3.90 -2.52 -10.46
N ARG A 45 3.74 -3.55 -11.28
CA ARG A 45 2.94 -3.47 -12.52
C ARG A 45 1.48 -3.11 -12.26
N ILE A 46 0.87 -3.67 -11.21
CA ILE A 46 -0.50 -3.31 -10.80
C ILE A 46 -0.54 -1.82 -10.43
N ALA A 47 0.37 -1.37 -9.56
CA ALA A 47 0.43 0.02 -9.10
C ALA A 47 0.62 0.98 -10.29
N PHE A 48 1.63 0.77 -11.13
CA PHE A 48 1.87 1.61 -12.31
C PHE A 48 0.70 1.60 -13.29
N ARG A 49 -0.01 0.48 -13.44
CA ARG A 49 -1.23 0.47 -14.25
C ARG A 49 -2.32 1.35 -13.63
N ALA A 50 -2.50 1.31 -12.31
CA ALA A 50 -3.44 2.17 -11.60
C ALA A 50 -3.07 3.66 -11.75
N GLU A 51 -1.79 4.01 -11.70
CA GLU A 51 -1.31 5.38 -11.91
C GLU A 51 -1.62 5.88 -13.33
N MET A 52 -1.39 5.03 -14.35
CA MET A 52 -1.67 5.37 -15.75
C MET A 52 -3.16 5.62 -16.02
N ILE A 53 -4.05 4.85 -15.40
CA ILE A 53 -5.50 4.96 -15.62
C ILE A 53 -6.15 6.03 -14.74
N ASP A 54 -5.50 6.54 -13.69
CA ASP A 54 -6.11 7.50 -12.76
C ASP A 54 -6.63 8.75 -13.48
N SER A 55 -5.97 9.21 -14.54
CA SER A 55 -6.40 10.40 -15.29
C SER A 55 -7.14 10.07 -16.60
N ASP A 56 -7.62 8.83 -16.77
CA ASP A 56 -8.32 8.40 -17.99
C ASP A 56 -9.80 8.78 -17.96
N CYS A 57 -10.12 9.93 -18.58
CA CYS A 57 -11.50 10.41 -18.67
C CYS A 57 -12.39 9.54 -19.54
N THR A 58 -11.85 8.83 -20.54
CA THR A 58 -12.64 7.96 -21.41
C THR A 58 -13.18 6.75 -20.64
N LEU A 59 -12.41 6.22 -19.69
CA LEU A 59 -12.89 5.16 -18.79
C LEU A 59 -13.99 5.64 -17.83
N LEU A 60 -13.94 6.91 -17.42
CA LEU A 60 -14.96 7.53 -16.58
C LEU A 60 -16.25 7.82 -17.38
N ASP A 61 -16.13 8.39 -18.58
CA ASP A 61 -17.25 8.68 -19.48
C ASP A 61 -18.01 7.41 -19.84
N ASN A 62 -17.28 6.30 -20.06
CA ASN A 62 -17.85 4.99 -20.35
C ASN A 62 -18.17 4.16 -19.11
N CYS A 63 -18.30 4.77 -17.92
CA CYS A 63 -18.57 3.99 -16.72
C CYS A 63 -19.90 3.23 -16.76
N SER A 64 -20.93 3.84 -17.35
CA SER A 64 -22.27 3.24 -17.48
C SER A 64 -22.34 2.09 -18.50
N ALA A 65 -21.32 1.90 -19.34
CA ALA A 65 -21.33 0.86 -20.38
C ALA A 65 -21.21 -0.56 -19.82
N GLU A 66 -20.54 -0.73 -18.67
CA GLU A 66 -20.40 -2.02 -18.01
C GLU A 66 -20.31 -1.85 -16.49
N CYS A 67 -21.15 -2.57 -15.75
CA CYS A 67 -21.08 -2.57 -14.30
C CYS A 67 -20.03 -3.55 -13.76
N SER A 68 -19.42 -3.19 -12.64
CA SER A 68 -18.49 -4.03 -11.88
C SER A 68 -19.23 -4.94 -10.91
N ARG A 69 -18.69 -6.13 -10.69
CA ARG A 69 -19.25 -7.10 -9.77
C ARG A 69 -18.88 -6.76 -8.32
N ALA A 70 -19.86 -6.65 -7.42
CA ALA A 70 -19.60 -6.60 -5.98
C ALA A 70 -19.76 -7.98 -5.34
N VAL A 71 -18.88 -8.30 -4.38
CA VAL A 71 -18.76 -9.65 -3.77
C VAL A 71 -20.05 -10.16 -3.10
N CYS A 72 -20.95 -9.26 -2.70
CA CYS A 72 -22.20 -9.57 -2.01
C CYS A 72 -23.47 -9.24 -2.81
N TYR A 73 -23.35 -8.91 -4.10
CA TYR A 73 -24.49 -8.54 -4.95
C TYR A 73 -24.64 -9.53 -6.10
N PRO A 74 -25.03 -10.80 -5.83
CA PRO A 74 -25.01 -11.93 -6.76
C PRO A 74 -25.75 -11.67 -8.08
N LEU A 75 -25.19 -12.13 -9.20
CA LEU A 75 -25.70 -12.01 -10.56
C LEU A 75 -25.87 -13.38 -11.18
N LYS A 76 -26.95 -13.58 -11.93
CA LYS A 76 -27.29 -14.87 -12.54
C LYS A 76 -26.41 -15.19 -13.74
N GLU A 77 -25.98 -14.15 -14.44
CA GLU A 77 -25.16 -14.21 -15.65
C GLU A 77 -23.68 -14.02 -15.28
N ASP A 78 -23.09 -15.02 -14.61
CA ASP A 78 -21.64 -15.06 -14.43
C ASP A 78 -21.05 -16.11 -15.38
N LEU A 79 -20.38 -15.63 -16.41
CA LEU A 79 -20.18 -16.37 -17.65
C LEU A 79 -19.37 -17.66 -17.50
N GLN A 80 -18.41 -17.78 -16.56
CA GLN A 80 -17.63 -19.01 -16.35
C GLN A 80 -17.00 -19.08 -14.95
N ALA A 81 -17.67 -19.74 -14.01
CA ALA A 81 -17.07 -20.07 -12.71
C ALA A 81 -16.12 -21.27 -12.84
N TYR A 82 -14.88 -21.10 -12.40
CA TYR A 82 -13.87 -22.15 -12.33
C TYR A 82 -13.81 -22.72 -10.92
N CYS A 83 -13.67 -24.03 -10.80
CA CYS A 83 -13.42 -24.66 -9.51
C CYS A 83 -11.93 -24.55 -9.16
N ALA A 84 -11.58 -23.68 -8.21
CA ALA A 84 -10.23 -23.52 -7.70
C ALA A 84 -10.04 -24.28 -6.39
N ARG A 85 -8.84 -24.84 -6.19
CA ARG A 85 -8.44 -25.40 -4.90
C ARG A 85 -8.22 -24.27 -3.90
N VAL A 86 -8.75 -24.44 -2.69
CA VAL A 86 -8.62 -23.52 -1.56
C VAL A 86 -8.28 -24.31 -0.30
N GLN A 87 -7.76 -23.65 0.74
CA GLN A 87 -7.51 -24.32 2.01
C GLN A 87 -8.83 -24.76 2.64
N ILE A 88 -9.75 -23.84 2.90
CA ILE A 88 -11.06 -24.19 3.47
C ILE A 88 -12.12 -23.30 2.85
N ASN A 89 -13.18 -23.92 2.35
CA ASN A 89 -14.42 -23.32 1.95
C ASN A 89 -15.48 -23.65 3.00
N ASN A 90 -15.65 -22.75 3.98
CA ASN A 90 -16.60 -22.92 5.09
C ASN A 90 -18.06 -22.98 4.62
N PHE A 91 -18.35 -22.54 3.39
CA PHE A 91 -19.69 -22.59 2.82
C PHE A 91 -20.03 -23.95 2.21
N CYS A 92 -19.04 -24.81 2.02
CA CYS A 92 -19.18 -26.12 1.37
C CYS A 92 -18.71 -27.22 2.33
N PRO A 93 -19.53 -27.58 3.35
CA PRO A 93 -19.13 -28.57 4.33
C PRO A 93 -18.85 -29.93 3.67
N PRO A 94 -17.87 -30.70 4.20
CA PRO A 94 -17.62 -32.05 3.72
C PRO A 94 -18.86 -32.93 3.95
N THR A 95 -19.19 -33.76 2.98
CA THR A 95 -20.26 -34.77 3.10
C THR A 95 -19.65 -36.16 3.28
N GLU A 96 -20.45 -37.14 3.72
CA GLU A 96 -20.02 -38.54 3.84
C GLU A 96 -19.45 -39.10 2.51
N SER A 97 -20.03 -38.67 1.39
CA SER A 97 -19.62 -39.07 0.04
C SER A 97 -18.49 -38.24 -0.56
N ASN A 98 -18.19 -37.05 0.00
CA ASN A 98 -17.20 -36.14 -0.58
C ASN A 98 -16.49 -35.28 0.48
N GLN A 99 -15.57 -35.93 1.20
CA GLN A 99 -14.84 -35.34 2.32
C GLN A 99 -13.91 -34.18 1.92
N THR A 100 -13.63 -33.98 0.64
CA THR A 100 -12.70 -32.94 0.15
C THR A 100 -13.41 -31.72 -0.43
N CYS A 101 -14.74 -31.64 -0.41
CA CYS A 101 -15.45 -30.54 -1.07
C CYS A 101 -15.17 -29.16 -0.46
N ASN A 102 -14.89 -29.14 0.84
CA ASN A 102 -14.44 -27.93 1.53
C ASN A 102 -13.05 -27.46 1.09
N ARG A 103 -12.34 -28.17 0.19
CA ARG A 103 -11.06 -27.74 -0.39
C ARG A 103 -11.21 -27.09 -1.76
N PHE A 104 -12.44 -26.80 -2.19
CA PHE A 104 -12.72 -26.27 -3.51
C PHE A 104 -13.75 -25.14 -3.46
N MET A 105 -13.58 -24.14 -4.32
CA MET A 105 -14.48 -22.99 -4.41
C MET A 105 -14.65 -22.55 -5.87
N LYS A 106 -15.89 -22.21 -6.24
CA LYS A 106 -16.19 -21.52 -7.51
C LYS A 106 -15.62 -20.09 -7.46
N VAL A 107 -14.77 -19.74 -8.41
CA VAL A 107 -14.16 -18.41 -8.58
C VAL A 107 -14.20 -17.98 -10.04
N ASN A 108 -14.17 -16.67 -10.27
CA ASN A 108 -14.19 -16.08 -11.60
C ASN A 108 -12.79 -15.62 -12.01
N TYR A 109 -12.17 -16.31 -12.98
CA TYR A 109 -10.86 -15.95 -13.54
C TYR A 109 -10.95 -15.03 -14.77
N GLN A 110 -12.14 -14.57 -15.13
CA GLN A 110 -12.34 -13.63 -16.24
C GLN A 110 -12.50 -12.18 -15.76
N ARG A 111 -12.88 -11.98 -14.49
CA ARG A 111 -13.06 -10.64 -13.92
C ARG A 111 -12.79 -10.59 -12.42
N SER A 112 -12.43 -9.41 -11.93
CA SER A 112 -12.26 -9.13 -10.51
C SER A 112 -13.56 -8.66 -9.87
N TYR A 113 -13.69 -8.85 -8.54
CA TYR A 113 -14.87 -8.43 -7.78
C TYR A 113 -14.48 -7.36 -6.76
N LEU A 114 -15.47 -6.55 -6.38
CA LEU A 114 -15.32 -5.38 -5.52
C LEU A 114 -15.89 -5.60 -4.12
N THR A 115 -15.22 -5.04 -3.12
CA THR A 115 -15.76 -4.78 -1.78
C THR A 115 -15.81 -3.28 -1.56
N LEU A 116 -16.93 -2.78 -1.03
CA LEU A 116 -17.16 -1.36 -0.77
C LEU A 116 -16.78 -1.01 0.67
N TYR A 117 -16.39 0.25 0.90
CA TYR A 117 -16.13 0.75 2.24
C TYR A 117 -17.42 0.81 3.06
N PRO A 118 -17.52 0.16 4.23
CA PRO A 118 -18.74 0.15 5.05
C PRO A 118 -19.14 1.55 5.54
N PRO A 119 -20.44 1.89 5.59
CA PRO A 119 -21.61 1.04 5.30
C PRO A 119 -22.01 1.00 3.80
N GLY A 120 -21.08 1.28 2.89
CA GLY A 120 -21.32 1.49 1.47
C GLY A 120 -22.21 0.44 0.81
N SER A 121 -23.26 0.94 0.15
CA SER A 121 -24.19 0.18 -0.68
C SER A 121 -24.04 0.61 -2.15
N PRO A 122 -24.21 -0.28 -3.13
CA PRO A 122 -24.33 0.08 -4.55
C PRO A 122 -25.44 1.11 -4.83
N ASP A 123 -26.45 1.21 -3.97
CA ASP A 123 -27.55 2.17 -4.13
C ASP A 123 -27.20 3.58 -3.59
N ASP A 124 -26.14 3.71 -2.79
CA ASP A 124 -25.69 4.98 -2.20
C ASP A 124 -24.17 5.13 -2.35
N LEU A 125 -23.71 5.05 -3.60
CA LEU A 125 -22.28 5.21 -3.91
C LEU A 125 -21.90 6.69 -3.99
N ARG A 126 -20.74 6.97 -3.38
CA ARG A 126 -20.12 8.29 -3.35
C ARG A 126 -19.36 8.58 -4.65
N PRO A 127 -19.22 9.84 -5.09
CA PRO A 127 -18.52 10.18 -6.33
C PRO A 127 -17.10 9.61 -6.41
N GLU A 128 -16.32 9.69 -5.32
CA GLU A 128 -14.98 9.13 -5.24
C GLU A 128 -14.96 7.61 -5.38
N ALA A 129 -15.96 6.92 -4.82
CA ALA A 129 -16.09 5.47 -4.93
C ALA A 129 -16.51 5.07 -6.35
N ILE A 130 -17.47 5.78 -6.96
CA ILE A 130 -17.88 5.55 -8.36
C ILE A 130 -16.65 5.68 -9.26
N ARG A 131 -15.92 6.78 -9.15
CA ARG A 131 -14.70 7.02 -9.91
C ARG A 131 -13.72 5.85 -9.81
N ASP A 132 -13.41 5.42 -8.60
CA ASP A 132 -12.48 4.31 -8.35
C ASP A 132 -12.99 2.98 -8.91
N ILE A 133 -14.29 2.69 -8.75
CA ILE A 133 -14.94 1.51 -9.32
C ILE A 133 -14.76 1.50 -10.85
N CYS A 134 -15.07 2.63 -11.50
CA CYS A 134 -15.02 2.80 -12.94
C CYS A 134 -13.61 2.57 -13.49
N LEU A 135 -12.61 3.25 -12.90
CA LEU A 135 -11.22 3.21 -13.34
C LEU A 135 -10.59 1.84 -13.10
N GLN A 136 -10.77 1.29 -11.89
CA GLN A 136 -10.13 0.03 -11.51
C GLN A 136 -10.57 -1.18 -12.36
N ARG A 137 -11.69 -1.11 -13.11
CA ARG A 137 -12.05 -2.16 -14.08
C ARG A 137 -10.91 -2.46 -15.07
N ALA A 138 -10.17 -1.43 -15.48
CA ALA A 138 -9.05 -1.59 -16.41
C ALA A 138 -7.84 -2.33 -15.80
N LEU A 139 -7.86 -2.68 -14.51
CA LEU A 139 -6.86 -3.52 -13.86
C LEU A 139 -7.08 -5.02 -14.14
N ASP A 140 -8.28 -5.45 -14.55
CA ASP A 140 -8.59 -6.87 -14.75
C ASP A 140 -7.65 -7.56 -15.75
N ALA A 141 -7.30 -6.88 -16.84
CA ALA A 141 -6.31 -7.37 -17.81
C ALA A 141 -4.93 -7.58 -17.18
N THR A 142 -4.51 -6.69 -16.26
CA THR A 142 -3.24 -6.82 -15.55
C THR A 142 -3.30 -7.95 -14.55
N PHE A 143 -4.39 -8.04 -13.77
CA PHE A 143 -4.62 -9.12 -12.81
C PHE A 143 -4.61 -10.50 -13.47
N MET A 144 -5.30 -10.65 -14.60
CA MET A 144 -5.34 -11.90 -15.36
C MET A 144 -3.97 -12.30 -15.89
N ASN A 145 -3.16 -11.35 -16.35
CA ASN A 145 -1.82 -11.63 -16.90
C ASN A 145 -0.84 -12.13 -15.83
N ILE A 146 -0.89 -11.57 -14.62
CA ILE A 146 0.05 -11.91 -13.54
C ILE A 146 -0.40 -13.10 -12.67
N SER A 147 -1.68 -13.50 -12.76
CA SER A 147 -2.24 -14.58 -11.95
C SER A 147 -2.17 -15.92 -12.67
N SER A 148 -1.69 -16.96 -11.98
CA SER A 148 -1.77 -18.33 -12.49
C SER A 148 -3.12 -18.95 -12.10
N LYS A 149 -3.73 -19.73 -13.02
CA LYS A 149 -4.91 -20.53 -12.71
C LYS A 149 -4.61 -21.75 -11.82
N THR A 150 -3.33 -22.08 -11.62
CA THR A 150 -2.89 -23.27 -10.88
C THR A 150 -2.42 -22.96 -9.46
N GLU A 151 -2.14 -21.69 -9.15
CA GLU A 151 -1.69 -21.23 -7.82
C GLU A 151 -2.71 -20.24 -7.28
N PHE A 152 -3.29 -20.54 -6.12
CA PHE A 152 -4.29 -19.68 -5.52
C PHE A 152 -3.63 -18.51 -4.79
N SER A 153 -3.27 -17.47 -5.54
CA SER A 153 -2.84 -16.17 -5.01
C SER A 153 -3.89 -15.11 -5.32
N TYR A 154 -4.17 -14.23 -4.36
CA TYR A 154 -5.00 -13.06 -4.61
C TYR A 154 -4.14 -11.89 -5.04
N VAL A 155 -4.50 -11.27 -6.16
CA VAL A 155 -3.96 -9.99 -6.59
C VAL A 155 -5.06 -8.96 -6.46
N TYR A 156 -4.72 -7.77 -5.98
CA TYR A 156 -5.74 -6.78 -5.64
C TYR A 156 -5.20 -5.35 -5.65
N PHE A 157 -6.15 -4.42 -5.68
CA PHE A 157 -5.91 -3.00 -5.51
C PHE A 157 -6.95 -2.44 -4.54
N GLY A 158 -6.52 -1.75 -3.49
CA GLY A 158 -7.39 -1.00 -2.60
C GLY A 158 -7.19 0.49 -2.82
N SER A 159 -8.24 1.24 -3.16
CA SER A 159 -8.12 2.68 -3.33
C SER A 159 -8.16 3.46 -2.03
N ALA A 160 -7.72 4.71 -2.10
CA ALA A 160 -7.79 5.65 -1.01
C ALA A 160 -9.23 5.90 -0.53
N SER A 161 -10.24 5.81 -1.41
CA SER A 161 -11.67 5.95 -1.04
C SER A 161 -12.23 4.73 -0.29
N GLY A 162 -11.50 3.61 -0.27
CA GLY A 162 -11.92 2.37 0.36
C GLY A 162 -12.65 1.40 -0.57
N VAL A 163 -12.55 1.56 -1.89
CA VAL A 163 -12.96 0.54 -2.86
C VAL A 163 -11.85 -0.52 -2.99
N PHE A 164 -12.19 -1.78 -2.74
CA PHE A 164 -11.26 -2.91 -2.84
C PHE A 164 -11.61 -3.80 -4.03
N ARG A 165 -10.71 -3.92 -5.00
CA ARG A 165 -10.86 -4.83 -6.15
C ARG A 165 -9.90 -6.00 -6.03
N ALA A 166 -10.42 -7.22 -6.06
CA ALA A 166 -9.63 -8.44 -5.93
C ALA A 166 -9.91 -9.46 -7.04
N PHE A 167 -8.85 -10.14 -7.47
CA PHE A 167 -8.85 -11.18 -8.49
C PHE A 167 -8.17 -12.46 -7.95
N PRO A 168 -8.68 -13.67 -8.28
CA PRO A 168 -9.89 -13.93 -9.04
C PRO A 168 -11.15 -13.47 -8.29
N GLY A 169 -12.19 -13.12 -9.05
CA GLY A 169 -13.48 -12.73 -8.49
C GLY A 169 -14.11 -13.86 -7.68
N ARG A 170 -14.72 -13.53 -6.54
CA ARG A 170 -15.42 -14.52 -5.71
C ARG A 170 -16.59 -13.87 -5.00
N GLU A 171 -17.60 -14.67 -4.71
CA GLU A 171 -18.71 -14.23 -3.89
C GLU A 171 -18.46 -14.48 -2.42
N ARG A 172 -19.14 -13.69 -1.57
CA ARG A 172 -19.14 -13.82 -0.11
C ARG A 172 -20.58 -13.73 0.43
N GLN A 173 -20.75 -14.11 1.69
CA GLN A 173 -22.03 -14.03 2.36
C GLN A 173 -22.45 -12.57 2.54
N ALA A 174 -23.58 -12.20 1.93
CA ALA A 174 -24.28 -10.96 2.26
C ALA A 174 -24.79 -11.06 3.71
N GLY A 175 -24.47 -10.05 4.52
CA GLY A 175 -25.06 -9.91 5.85
C GLY A 175 -26.45 -9.34 5.75
N ASN A 176 -27.38 -9.82 6.57
CA ASN A 176 -28.72 -9.24 6.65
C ASN A 176 -28.73 -7.90 7.40
N ASP A 177 -27.74 -7.65 8.27
CA ASP A 177 -27.51 -6.40 9.00
C ASP A 177 -26.05 -6.34 9.43
N THR A 178 -25.21 -5.42 8.91
CA THR A 178 -23.83 -5.06 9.33
C THR A 178 -22.79 -6.16 9.71
N ALA A 179 -23.16 -7.44 9.77
CA ALA A 179 -22.45 -8.53 10.42
C ALA A 179 -22.12 -9.68 9.45
N GLY A 180 -22.50 -9.55 8.18
CA GLY A 180 -21.98 -10.41 7.13
C GLY A 180 -20.58 -9.98 6.71
N GLU A 181 -19.85 -10.86 6.04
CA GLU A 181 -18.44 -10.63 5.68
C GLU A 181 -18.23 -9.32 4.90
N CYS A 182 -19.20 -8.91 4.09
CA CYS A 182 -19.14 -7.66 3.32
C CYS A 182 -19.39 -6.37 4.13
N GLY A 183 -20.01 -6.45 5.31
CA GLY A 183 -20.28 -5.28 6.15
C GLY A 183 -19.09 -4.83 7.00
N ASN A 184 -18.09 -5.70 7.16
CA ASN A 184 -17.00 -5.50 8.12
C ASN A 184 -15.66 -5.14 7.46
N TYR A 185 -15.51 -5.37 6.15
CA TYR A 185 -14.20 -5.21 5.52
C TYR A 185 -13.74 -3.75 5.41
N GLN A 186 -12.79 -3.34 6.26
CA GLN A 186 -12.18 -2.01 6.20
C GLN A 186 -10.73 -2.06 5.72
N LEU A 187 -10.49 -1.55 4.51
CA LEU A 187 -9.18 -1.56 3.85
C LEU A 187 -8.06 -0.94 4.65
N HIS A 188 -8.27 0.28 5.16
CA HIS A 188 -7.24 1.06 5.83
C HIS A 188 -6.77 0.46 7.15
N ARG A 189 -7.50 -0.51 7.70
CA ARG A 189 -7.10 -1.27 8.89
C ARG A 189 -6.24 -2.49 8.56
N ARG A 190 -6.21 -2.92 7.29
CA ARG A 190 -5.55 -4.16 6.90
C ARG A 190 -4.04 -4.04 7.00
N PRO A 191 -3.33 -5.12 7.42
CA PRO A 191 -1.89 -5.06 7.66
C PRO A 191 -1.13 -4.68 6.39
N TRP A 192 -1.49 -5.27 5.27
CA TRP A 192 -0.88 -4.99 3.98
C TRP A 192 -1.02 -3.52 3.57
N TYR A 193 -2.20 -2.91 3.80
CA TYR A 193 -2.45 -1.52 3.45
C TYR A 193 -1.63 -0.61 4.34
N LYS A 194 -1.73 -0.77 5.68
CA LYS A 194 -0.93 -0.02 6.66
C LYS A 194 0.57 -0.08 6.37
N ASN A 195 1.10 -1.26 6.04
CA ASN A 195 2.53 -1.44 5.73
C ASN A 195 2.99 -0.69 4.48
N ALA A 196 2.12 -0.54 3.48
CA ALA A 196 2.43 0.21 2.27
C ALA A 196 2.42 1.72 2.49
N ILE A 197 1.78 2.19 3.56
CA ILE A 197 1.53 3.62 3.79
C ILE A 197 1.92 4.08 5.18
N SER A 198 2.84 3.40 5.86
CA SER A 198 3.27 3.77 7.20
C SER A 198 4.75 3.48 7.43
N VAL A 199 5.34 4.30 8.29
CA VAL A 199 6.67 4.17 8.89
C VAL A 199 6.52 4.38 10.40
N GLN A 200 7.55 4.04 11.17
CA GLN A 200 7.53 4.27 12.61
C GLN A 200 7.38 5.78 12.90
N LYS A 201 6.36 6.15 13.67
CA LYS A 201 6.05 7.56 13.94
C LYS A 201 5.58 7.84 15.36
N GLN A 202 5.81 9.08 15.77
CA GLN A 202 5.11 9.72 16.87
C GLN A 202 4.04 10.65 16.32
N LEU A 203 2.79 10.24 16.50
CA LEU A 203 1.59 10.92 16.03
C LEU A 203 0.93 11.66 17.20
N LYS A 204 0.83 12.98 17.08
CA LYS A 204 0.05 13.83 17.98
C LYS A 204 -1.20 14.32 17.24
N ILE A 205 -2.37 14.04 17.78
CA ILE A 205 -3.64 14.49 17.22
C ILE A 205 -4.22 15.58 18.12
N LEU A 206 -4.39 16.78 17.58
CA LEU A 206 -4.88 17.95 18.29
C LEU A 206 -6.29 18.29 17.79
N VAL A 207 -7.24 18.36 18.71
CA VAL A 207 -8.62 18.75 18.38
C VAL A 207 -8.93 20.10 19.04
N ASP A 208 -9.30 21.07 18.22
CA ASP A 208 -9.75 22.37 18.68
C ASP A 208 -11.08 22.24 19.43
N THR A 209 -11.14 22.85 20.61
CA THR A 209 -12.35 22.92 21.45
C THR A 209 -12.84 24.37 21.61
N GLY A 210 -12.53 25.18 20.59
CA GLY A 210 -13.07 26.51 20.38
C GLY A 210 -14.59 26.55 20.49
N ASN A 211 -15.15 27.68 20.92
CA ASN A 211 -16.60 27.87 21.09
C ASN A 211 -17.42 27.44 19.85
N SER A 212 -16.90 27.71 18.66
CA SER A 212 -17.56 27.41 17.38
C SER A 212 -17.48 25.93 16.98
N MET A 213 -16.52 25.16 17.50
CA MET A 213 -16.42 23.71 17.24
C MET A 213 -17.60 22.94 17.85
N GLY A 214 -18.13 23.41 18.98
CA GLY A 214 -19.31 22.84 19.64
C GLY A 214 -20.65 23.39 19.14
N SER A 215 -20.64 24.28 18.13
CA SER A 215 -21.87 24.82 17.54
C SER A 215 -22.50 23.82 16.58
N GLU A 216 -23.78 24.04 16.26
CA GLU A 216 -24.52 23.23 15.30
C GLU A 216 -23.80 23.20 13.94
N LEU A 217 -23.83 22.05 13.28
CA LEU A 217 -23.21 21.89 11.97
C LEU A 217 -23.80 22.88 10.96
N PRO A 218 -22.95 23.53 10.14
CA PRO A 218 -23.47 24.40 9.10
C PRO A 218 -24.24 23.63 8.01
N PRO A 219 -25.12 24.28 7.22
CA PRO A 219 -26.05 23.61 6.31
C PRO A 219 -25.41 22.81 5.16
N ASN A 220 -24.10 22.98 4.92
CA ASN A 220 -23.35 22.23 3.91
C ASN A 220 -22.99 20.80 4.38
N TYR A 221 -23.20 20.46 5.65
CA TYR A 221 -23.02 19.11 6.15
C TYR A 221 -24.28 18.26 5.91
N PRO A 222 -24.12 16.94 5.69
CA PRO A 222 -25.26 16.03 5.59
C PRO A 222 -26.16 16.08 6.85
N PRO A 223 -27.48 15.92 6.72
CA PRO A 223 -28.39 15.89 7.87
C PRO A 223 -28.07 14.80 8.91
N ASP A 224 -27.38 13.73 8.49
CA ASP A 224 -26.97 12.58 9.29
C ASP A 224 -25.53 12.68 9.84
N ALA A 225 -24.87 13.83 9.66
CA ALA A 225 -23.46 14.06 9.99
C ALA A 225 -23.10 14.08 11.50
N GLY A 226 -24.11 14.09 12.37
CA GLY A 226 -23.95 14.44 13.79
C GLY A 226 -24.50 15.84 14.08
N SER A 227 -24.23 16.36 15.27
CA SER A 227 -24.76 17.64 15.75
C SER A 227 -23.73 18.76 15.76
N THR A 228 -22.41 18.46 15.84
CA THR A 228 -21.36 19.50 15.97
C THR A 228 -20.06 19.12 15.26
N LEU A 229 -19.19 20.10 14.98
CA LEU A 229 -17.84 19.84 14.42
C LEU A 229 -16.94 19.06 15.38
N LEU A 230 -17.17 19.14 16.70
CA LEU A 230 -16.52 18.29 17.70
C LEU A 230 -16.88 16.82 17.50
N GLU A 231 -18.13 16.49 17.21
CA GLU A 231 -18.55 15.11 16.93
C GLU A 231 -17.95 14.58 15.63
N VAL A 232 -17.93 15.41 14.58
CA VAL A 232 -17.27 15.07 13.31
C VAL A 232 -15.77 14.83 13.53
N SER A 233 -15.10 15.72 14.28
CA SER A 233 -13.70 15.56 14.68
C SER A 233 -13.47 14.27 15.46
N SER A 234 -14.32 13.98 16.45
CA SER A 234 -14.27 12.77 17.25
C SER A 234 -14.32 11.51 16.36
N ASN A 235 -15.25 11.47 15.40
CA ASN A 235 -15.37 10.36 14.47
C ASN A 235 -14.11 10.19 13.61
N ILE A 236 -13.59 11.28 13.02
CA ILE A 236 -12.34 11.22 12.24
C ILE A 236 -11.18 10.70 13.08
N VAL A 237 -11.01 11.22 14.31
CA VAL A 237 -9.94 10.79 15.23
C VAL A 237 -10.06 9.30 15.56
N LEU A 238 -11.26 8.83 15.93
CA LEU A 238 -11.50 7.42 16.25
C LEU A 238 -11.22 6.51 15.05
N LYS A 239 -11.58 6.92 13.82
CA LYS A 239 -11.25 6.17 12.61
C LYS A 239 -9.75 6.18 12.32
N MET A 240 -9.08 7.30 12.53
CA MET A 240 -7.62 7.44 12.35
C MET A 240 -6.84 6.60 13.38
N LEU A 241 -7.31 6.49 14.62
CA LEU A 241 -6.70 5.60 15.62
C LEU A 241 -6.69 4.14 15.14
N LYS A 242 -7.68 3.70 14.37
CA LYS A 242 -7.72 2.35 13.79
C LYS A 242 -6.73 2.12 12.63
N THR A 243 -6.01 3.14 12.16
CA THR A 243 -5.03 3.04 11.06
C THR A 243 -3.58 3.12 11.53
N VAL A 244 -3.34 3.26 12.84
CA VAL A 244 -1.99 3.18 13.40
C VAL A 244 -1.38 1.79 13.17
N SER A 245 -0.06 1.78 13.06
CA SER A 245 0.76 0.62 12.82
C SER A 245 1.55 0.26 14.08
N PRO A 246 2.05 -0.98 14.17
CA PRO A 246 2.95 -1.36 15.25
C PRO A 246 4.16 -0.44 15.36
N ASP A 247 4.60 -0.25 16.61
CA ASP A 247 5.71 0.61 17.01
C ASP A 247 5.45 2.13 16.85
N ASP A 248 4.23 2.51 16.47
CA ASP A 248 3.75 3.89 16.55
C ASP A 248 3.54 4.33 17.99
N PHE A 249 3.78 5.62 18.24
CA PHE A 249 3.36 6.30 19.47
C PHE A 249 2.24 7.27 19.12
N VAL A 250 1.09 7.15 19.77
CA VAL A 250 -0.07 8.00 19.52
C VAL A 250 -0.57 8.67 20.80
N ASP A 251 -0.91 9.94 20.69
CA ASP A 251 -1.51 10.74 21.75
C ASP A 251 -2.52 11.72 21.12
N VAL A 252 -3.62 11.94 21.84
CA VAL A 252 -4.70 12.82 21.43
C VAL A 252 -4.88 13.86 22.51
N ALA A 253 -4.93 15.14 22.12
CA ALA A 253 -5.15 16.24 23.04
C ALA A 253 -6.17 17.21 22.48
N THR A 254 -6.87 17.90 23.37
CA THR A 254 -7.68 19.06 23.03
C THR A 254 -6.96 20.35 23.35
N PHE A 255 -7.37 21.43 22.71
CA PHE A 255 -6.85 22.75 23.04
C PHE A 255 -7.91 23.84 22.91
N ASN A 256 -7.74 24.87 23.72
CA ASN A 256 -8.43 26.16 23.65
C ASN A 256 -7.58 27.19 24.43
N SER A 257 -8.14 28.35 24.74
CA SER A 257 -7.48 29.47 25.42
C SER A 257 -7.14 29.16 26.87
N SER A 258 -7.83 28.19 27.47
CA SER A 258 -7.59 27.74 28.83
C SER A 258 -6.40 26.78 28.91
N GLY A 259 -6.01 26.14 27.80
CA GLY A 259 -4.79 25.35 27.73
C GLY A 259 -4.78 24.22 26.72
N TYR A 260 -3.77 23.35 26.88
CA TYR A 260 -3.57 22.09 26.17
C TYR A 260 -3.90 20.94 27.12
N TYR A 261 -4.79 20.04 26.71
CA TYR A 261 -5.33 18.98 27.57
C TYR A 261 -5.19 17.60 26.91
N PRO A 262 -4.24 16.76 27.35
CA PRO A 262 -4.15 15.38 26.92
C PRO A 262 -5.47 14.65 27.22
N LEU A 263 -6.00 13.93 26.24
CA LEU A 263 -7.17 13.08 26.38
C LEU A 263 -6.81 11.68 26.88
N GLY A 264 -5.55 11.37 27.14
CA GLY A 264 -5.13 10.10 27.72
C GLY A 264 -3.64 10.07 27.94
N SER A 265 -3.12 8.91 28.35
CA SER A 265 -1.68 8.66 28.25
C SER A 265 -1.32 8.35 26.80
N GLN A 266 -0.09 8.69 26.40
CA GLN A 266 0.44 8.25 25.12
C GLN A 266 0.43 6.72 25.07
N VAL A 267 -0.02 6.17 23.94
CA VAL A 267 -0.04 4.73 23.69
C VAL A 267 1.08 4.39 22.72
N GLN A 268 1.91 3.41 23.07
CA GLN A 268 2.81 2.74 22.13
C GLN A 268 2.09 1.49 21.61
N VAL A 269 1.91 1.41 20.30
CA VAL A 269 1.26 0.28 19.63
C VAL A 269 2.24 -0.89 19.64
N SER A 270 1.85 -2.05 20.18
CA SER A 270 2.79 -3.15 20.36
C SER A 270 3.17 -3.82 19.03
N SER A 271 4.34 -4.44 18.97
CA SER A 271 4.76 -5.26 17.82
C SER A 271 3.92 -6.53 17.65
N SER A 272 3.30 -7.00 18.76
CA SER A 272 2.33 -8.09 18.82
C SER A 272 0.90 -7.69 18.47
N PHE A 273 0.69 -6.45 17.98
CA PHE A 273 -0.62 -5.92 17.64
C PHE A 273 -1.43 -6.94 16.85
N ASP A 274 -2.57 -7.31 17.42
CA ASP A 274 -3.55 -8.12 16.73
C ASP A 274 -4.07 -7.33 15.54
N ASP A 275 -3.80 -7.85 14.36
CA ASP A 275 -4.26 -7.29 13.10
C ASP A 275 -5.78 -7.56 12.87
N SER A 276 -6.46 -8.13 13.88
CA SER A 276 -7.92 -8.07 14.01
C SER A 276 -8.39 -6.61 14.12
N GLU A 277 -9.61 -6.35 13.66
CA GLU A 277 -10.14 -5.00 13.50
C GLU A 277 -10.37 -4.24 14.83
N ASP A 278 -10.26 -4.94 15.96
CA ASP A 278 -10.67 -4.52 17.31
C ASP A 278 -9.53 -4.64 18.35
N SER A 279 -8.30 -4.29 17.97
CA SER A 279 -7.19 -4.21 18.94
C SER A 279 -7.60 -3.41 20.18
N THR A 280 -7.41 -4.03 21.35
CA THR A 280 -7.80 -3.48 22.66
C THR A 280 -6.78 -2.49 23.20
N GLU A 281 -5.58 -2.41 22.62
CA GLU A 281 -4.49 -1.53 23.09
C GLU A 281 -4.89 -0.05 23.07
N LEU A 282 -5.69 0.35 22.10
CA LEU A 282 -6.18 1.72 21.96
C LEU A 282 -7.51 1.95 22.67
N ALA A 283 -8.16 0.91 23.22
CA ALA A 283 -9.53 1.00 23.72
C ALA A 283 -9.69 2.06 24.83
N ALA A 284 -8.70 2.19 25.72
CA ALA A 284 -8.73 3.21 26.77
C ALA A 284 -8.61 4.64 26.19
N LEU A 285 -7.74 4.83 25.19
CA LEU A 285 -7.60 6.12 24.52
C LEU A 285 -8.85 6.45 23.70
N GLU A 286 -9.40 5.50 22.95
CA GLU A 286 -10.64 5.63 22.19
C GLU A 286 -11.83 6.00 23.09
N ALA A 287 -12.00 5.29 24.21
CA ALA A 287 -13.03 5.59 25.19
C ALA A 287 -12.87 7.00 25.76
N SER A 288 -11.63 7.41 26.05
CA SER A 288 -11.34 8.73 26.57
C SER A 288 -11.54 9.85 25.55
N VAL A 289 -11.20 9.62 24.27
CA VAL A 289 -11.54 10.52 23.16
C VAL A 289 -13.05 10.69 23.07
N LYS A 290 -13.80 9.58 23.02
CA LYS A 290 -15.26 9.60 22.93
C LYS A 290 -15.90 10.34 24.11
N ASP A 291 -15.41 10.12 25.32
CA ASP A 291 -15.99 10.67 26.54
C ASP A 291 -15.59 12.13 26.81
N ARG A 292 -14.30 12.43 26.75
CA ARG A 292 -13.76 13.72 27.18
C ARG A 292 -13.85 14.79 26.10
N LEU A 293 -13.78 14.41 24.82
CA LEU A 293 -13.98 15.38 23.74
C LEU A 293 -15.40 15.95 23.77
N ALA A 294 -16.41 15.09 23.99
CA ALA A 294 -17.81 15.49 24.12
C ALA A 294 -18.08 16.42 25.32
N ARG A 295 -17.26 16.36 26.37
CA ARG A 295 -17.38 17.18 27.60
C ARG A 295 -16.44 18.38 27.63
N SER A 296 -15.68 18.62 26.55
CA SER A 296 -14.70 19.68 26.54
C SER A 296 -15.36 21.05 26.70
N SER A 297 -14.87 21.85 27.65
CA SER A 297 -15.43 23.18 27.89
C SER A 297 -15.08 24.12 26.74
N PRO A 298 -16.06 24.83 26.17
CA PRO A 298 -15.81 25.75 25.09
C PRO A 298 -14.94 26.93 25.57
N GLY A 299 -13.98 27.34 24.74
CA GLY A 299 -13.13 28.51 24.98
C GLY A 299 -12.75 29.20 23.66
N LEU A 300 -11.98 30.28 23.71
CA LEU A 300 -11.38 30.83 22.48
C LEU A 300 -10.27 29.89 22.00
N SER A 301 -9.99 29.76 20.71
CA SER A 301 -8.95 28.83 20.26
C SER A 301 -7.54 29.40 20.40
N ASN A 302 -6.59 28.60 20.92
CA ASN A 302 -5.16 28.94 21.05
C ASN A 302 -4.27 27.93 20.31
N LEU A 303 -4.27 28.02 18.99
CA LEU A 303 -3.52 27.12 18.10
C LEU A 303 -2.01 27.17 18.37
N THR A 304 -1.48 28.37 18.55
CA THR A 304 -0.05 28.58 18.79
C THR A 304 0.46 27.83 20.01
N GLY A 305 -0.23 28.01 21.15
CA GLY A 305 0.12 27.32 22.38
C GLY A 305 0.00 25.80 22.22
N ALA A 306 -1.02 25.32 21.50
CA ALA A 306 -1.21 23.89 21.25
C ALA A 306 -0.05 23.28 20.45
N ILE A 307 0.38 23.95 19.36
CA ILE A 307 1.50 23.49 18.54
C ILE A 307 2.80 23.46 19.35
N LEU A 308 3.10 24.52 20.11
CA LEU A 308 4.33 24.59 20.91
C LEU A 308 4.38 23.51 22.00
N ASN A 309 3.26 23.25 22.67
CA ASN A 309 3.16 22.16 23.64
C ASN A 309 3.39 20.80 22.96
N ALA A 310 2.71 20.54 21.84
CA ALA A 310 2.86 19.29 21.09
C ALA A 310 4.30 19.07 20.61
N VAL A 311 4.95 20.08 20.02
CA VAL A 311 6.36 20.02 19.61
C VAL A 311 7.27 19.74 20.81
N GLY A 312 7.04 20.41 21.94
CA GLY A 312 7.81 20.21 23.17
C GLY A 312 7.76 18.78 23.72
N THR A 313 6.72 18.01 23.39
CA THR A 313 6.60 16.60 23.79
C THR A 313 7.45 15.63 22.96
N PHE A 314 7.95 16.06 21.79
CA PHE A 314 8.87 15.24 20.98
C PHE A 314 10.33 15.29 21.44
N ARG A 315 10.63 16.03 22.51
CA ARG A 315 12.01 16.22 22.97
C ARG A 315 12.72 14.91 23.33
N ASP A 316 11.97 13.96 23.87
CA ASP A 316 12.50 12.65 24.27
C ASP A 316 12.24 11.58 23.20
N ALA A 317 11.75 11.97 22.02
CA ALA A 317 11.48 11.08 20.91
C ALA A 317 12.78 10.59 20.24
N PRO A 318 12.87 9.31 19.84
CA PRO A 318 14.00 8.83 19.05
C PRO A 318 14.18 9.64 17.75
N ALA A 319 15.44 9.90 17.37
CA ALA A 319 15.76 10.77 16.25
C ALA A 319 15.26 10.21 14.89
N ASP A 320 15.21 8.90 14.77
CA ASP A 320 14.81 8.10 13.62
C ASP A 320 13.31 7.78 13.57
N THR A 321 12.51 8.36 14.47
CA THR A 321 11.04 8.29 14.38
C THR A 321 10.48 9.52 13.68
N LEU A 322 9.55 9.30 12.76
CA LEU A 322 8.83 10.39 12.09
C LEU A 322 7.95 11.12 13.12
N LYS A 323 8.01 12.44 13.16
CA LYS A 323 7.21 13.26 14.09
C LYS A 323 6.10 13.94 13.32
N VAL A 324 4.84 13.68 13.67
CA VAL A 324 3.67 14.23 12.97
C VAL A 324 2.69 14.82 13.97
N ILE A 325 2.22 16.03 13.68
CA ILE A 325 1.11 16.69 14.38
C ILE A 325 -0.03 16.83 13.39
N VAL A 326 -1.18 16.23 13.69
CA VAL A 326 -2.43 16.41 12.95
C VAL A 326 -3.37 17.27 13.76
N ILE A 327 -3.95 18.30 13.15
CA ILE A 327 -4.77 19.30 13.84
C ILE A 327 -6.14 19.39 13.15
N PHE A 328 -7.21 19.34 13.94
CA PHE A 328 -8.59 19.54 13.49
C PHE A 328 -9.17 20.81 14.11
N THR A 329 -9.69 21.71 13.28
CA THR A 329 -10.21 23.02 13.70
C THR A 329 -11.17 23.57 12.65
N ASP A 330 -12.01 24.54 13.00
CA ASP A 330 -12.84 25.30 12.06
C ASP A 330 -12.18 26.61 11.59
N GLY A 331 -11.03 26.97 12.15
CA GLY A 331 -10.29 28.19 11.81
C GLY A 331 -10.64 29.42 12.67
N GLN A 332 -11.52 29.33 13.65
CA GLN A 332 -11.94 30.49 14.46
C GLN A 332 -10.93 30.80 15.57
N PHE A 333 -9.79 31.37 15.18
CA PHE A 333 -8.71 31.74 16.09
C PHE A 333 -8.69 33.23 16.42
N SER A 334 -8.08 33.58 17.56
CA SER A 334 -7.57 34.93 17.76
C SER A 334 -6.57 35.28 16.64
N PRO A 335 -6.52 36.52 16.13
CA PRO A 335 -5.64 36.89 15.02
C PRO A 335 -4.19 36.45 15.24
N LEU A 336 -3.67 35.64 14.32
CA LEU A 336 -2.29 35.20 14.34
C LEU A 336 -1.40 36.33 13.83
N THR A 337 -0.65 37.00 14.71
CA THR A 337 0.37 37.98 14.30
C THR A 337 1.72 37.28 14.12
N ASN A 338 2.58 37.80 13.24
CA ASN A 338 3.92 37.24 12.94
C ASN A 338 4.83 37.07 14.17
N THR A 339 4.55 37.78 15.28
CA THR A 339 5.30 37.68 16.54
C THR A 339 4.76 36.61 17.50
N THR A 340 3.56 36.07 17.22
CA THR A 340 2.88 35.14 18.15
C THR A 340 3.42 33.72 18.03
N ILE A 341 3.82 33.28 16.83
CA ILE A 341 4.27 31.91 16.62
C ILE A 341 5.78 31.85 16.47
N LEU A 342 6.42 31.11 17.36
CA LEU A 342 7.87 30.94 17.40
C LEU A 342 8.30 29.95 16.31
N THR A 343 8.21 30.36 15.05
CA THR A 343 8.59 29.58 13.85
C THR A 343 9.97 28.95 14.00
N ALA A 344 10.94 29.67 14.60
CA ALA A 344 12.27 29.15 14.86
C ALA A 344 12.29 27.94 15.83
N GLN A 345 11.41 27.93 16.84
CA GLN A 345 11.28 26.79 17.76
C GLN A 345 10.69 25.58 17.08
N ILE A 346 9.72 25.78 16.17
CA ILE A 346 9.11 24.67 15.42
C ILE A 346 10.10 24.11 14.40
N LEU A 347 10.78 24.99 13.65
CA LEU A 347 11.79 24.60 12.65
C LEU A 347 13.03 23.93 13.25
N ALA A 348 13.26 24.04 14.56
CA ALA A 348 14.30 23.29 15.25
C ALA A 348 14.00 21.78 15.31
N TRP A 349 12.76 21.37 15.03
CA TRP A 349 12.34 19.96 15.04
C TRP A 349 11.94 19.51 13.63
N PRO A 350 12.34 18.31 13.20
CA PRO A 350 11.90 17.72 11.94
C PRO A 350 10.48 17.16 12.09
N VAL A 351 9.50 18.06 12.27
CA VAL A 351 8.09 17.72 12.51
C VAL A 351 7.25 18.07 11.28
N LYS A 352 6.35 17.16 10.88
CA LYS A 352 5.31 17.47 9.90
C LYS A 352 4.04 17.91 10.63
N ILE A 353 3.61 19.14 10.40
CA ILE A 353 2.30 19.62 10.86
C ILE A 353 1.30 19.48 9.71
N ILE A 354 0.14 18.88 9.96
CA ILE A 354 -0.98 18.80 9.00
C ILE A 354 -2.21 19.36 9.69
N LEU A 355 -2.71 20.49 9.20
CA LEU A 355 -3.88 21.16 9.74
C LEU A 355 -5.05 20.99 8.77
N PHE A 356 -6.08 20.31 9.25
CA PHE A 356 -7.36 20.13 8.60
C PHE A 356 -8.35 21.16 9.14
N LYS A 357 -8.85 22.01 8.25
CA LYS A 357 -9.86 23.00 8.55
C LYS A 357 -11.24 22.52 8.10
N PHE A 358 -12.21 22.51 9.00
CA PHE A 358 -13.61 22.29 8.65
C PHE A 358 -14.20 23.49 7.90
N PRO A 359 -14.96 23.28 6.81
CA PRO A 359 -15.67 24.35 6.12
C PRO A 359 -16.82 24.87 6.99
N LEU A 360 -16.89 26.19 7.17
CA LEU A 360 -17.99 26.86 7.88
C LEU A 360 -19.04 27.46 6.93
N SER A 361 -18.63 27.85 5.73
CA SER A 361 -19.50 28.42 4.70
C SER A 361 -19.01 28.06 3.30
N GLY A 362 -19.59 27.04 2.68
CA GLY A 362 -19.42 26.70 1.26
C GLY A 362 -18.00 26.90 0.67
N GLU A 363 -17.92 27.33 -0.59
CA GLU A 363 -16.66 27.57 -1.31
C GLU A 363 -16.00 28.92 -0.98
N THR A 364 -16.72 29.85 -0.35
CA THR A 364 -16.24 31.21 -0.04
C THR A 364 -16.11 31.41 1.46
N ASP A 365 -15.24 30.63 2.10
CA ASP A 365 -14.94 30.79 3.52
C ASP A 365 -14.21 32.12 3.78
N PRO A 366 -14.83 33.13 4.41
CA PRO A 366 -14.22 34.45 4.61
C PRO A 366 -12.94 34.40 5.45
N PHE A 367 -12.78 33.35 6.27
CA PHE A 367 -11.54 33.10 7.01
C PHE A 367 -10.36 32.98 6.05
N LEU A 368 -10.50 32.27 4.93
CA LEU A 368 -9.40 32.02 3.99
C LEU A 368 -8.90 33.30 3.33
N ASN A 369 -9.75 34.32 3.19
CA ASN A 369 -9.38 35.60 2.58
C ASN A 369 -8.64 36.55 3.53
N THR A 370 -8.74 36.33 4.84
CA THR A 370 -8.28 37.28 5.87
C THR A 370 -7.22 36.69 6.80
N THR A 371 -6.91 35.40 6.66
CA THR A 371 -6.00 34.68 7.53
C THR A 371 -4.58 34.58 6.96
N LEU A 372 -3.58 34.61 7.85
CA LEU A 372 -2.19 34.26 7.54
C LEU A 372 -1.84 32.80 7.88
N LEU A 373 -2.82 32.03 8.38
CA LEU A 373 -2.58 30.67 8.87
C LEU A 373 -1.97 29.73 7.82
N PRO A 374 -2.44 29.66 6.57
CA PRO A 374 -1.81 28.83 5.55
C PRO A 374 -0.34 29.18 5.30
N ASN A 375 -0.02 30.48 5.21
CA ASN A 375 1.35 30.95 5.02
C ASN A 375 2.23 30.56 6.20
N PHE A 376 1.70 30.65 7.42
CA PHE A 376 2.40 30.21 8.62
C PHE A 376 2.68 28.70 8.60
N ILE A 377 1.64 27.88 8.36
CA ILE A 377 1.78 26.41 8.32
C ILE A 377 2.79 26.02 7.23
N CYS A 378 2.77 26.67 6.07
CA CYS A 378 3.76 26.47 5.03
C CYS A 378 5.18 26.93 5.41
N GLY A 379 5.32 28.02 6.16
CA GLY A 379 6.60 28.51 6.67
C GLY A 379 7.28 27.54 7.64
N VAL A 380 6.51 26.69 8.33
CA VAL A 380 7.01 25.58 9.16
C VAL A 380 6.94 24.24 8.44
N GLN A 381 6.94 24.23 7.09
CA GLN A 381 7.00 23.00 6.31
C GLN A 381 5.78 22.06 6.51
N GLY A 382 4.67 22.63 6.99
CA GLY A 382 3.42 21.92 7.24
C GLY A 382 2.51 21.81 6.02
N THR A 383 1.33 21.24 6.24
CA THR A 383 0.25 21.11 5.27
C THR A 383 -1.00 21.77 5.83
N PHE A 384 -1.66 22.61 5.04
CA PHE A 384 -2.98 23.15 5.35
C PHE A 384 -3.97 22.63 4.32
N GLU A 385 -5.09 22.07 4.78
CA GLU A 385 -6.14 21.54 3.92
C GLU A 385 -7.52 21.94 4.45
N LEU A 386 -8.37 22.42 3.54
CA LEU A 386 -9.80 22.56 3.78
C LEU A 386 -10.48 21.21 3.53
N LEU A 387 -11.20 20.71 4.52
CA LEU A 387 -11.96 19.46 4.41
C LEU A 387 -13.22 19.63 3.57
N ASP A 388 -13.68 18.54 2.97
CA ASP A 388 -15.02 18.44 2.43
C ASP A 388 -16.02 18.06 3.54
N ALA A 389 -17.16 18.75 3.61
CA ALA A 389 -18.17 18.54 4.66
C ALA A 389 -18.84 17.16 4.56
N VAL A 390 -18.99 16.65 3.34
CA VAL A 390 -19.69 15.39 3.07
C VAL A 390 -18.75 14.21 3.29
N ASP A 391 -17.49 14.32 2.87
CA ASP A 391 -16.49 13.27 3.09
C ASP A 391 -16.04 13.21 4.55
N SER A 392 -15.87 14.35 5.23
CA SER A 392 -15.48 14.36 6.65
C SER A 392 -16.47 13.62 7.57
N THR A 393 -17.70 13.44 7.12
CA THR A 393 -18.77 12.75 7.83
C THR A 393 -18.99 11.33 7.33
N ARG A 394 -19.10 11.14 6.01
CA ARG A 394 -19.44 9.84 5.41
C ARG A 394 -18.23 8.97 5.07
N ASN A 395 -17.08 9.56 4.76
CA ASN A 395 -15.82 8.86 4.52
C ASN A 395 -14.63 9.54 5.22
N PRO A 396 -14.59 9.55 6.57
CA PRO A 396 -13.62 10.32 7.34
C PRO A 396 -12.15 10.09 6.97
N LEU A 397 -11.80 8.86 6.60
CA LEU A 397 -10.42 8.50 6.23
C LEU A 397 -10.02 9.05 4.85
N TYR A 398 -10.96 9.11 3.91
CA TYR A 398 -10.74 9.73 2.61
C TYR A 398 -10.70 11.26 2.70
N ALA A 399 -11.46 11.86 3.61
CA ALA A 399 -11.43 13.30 3.86
C ALA A 399 -10.05 13.79 4.29
N ILE A 400 -9.29 12.97 5.04
CA ILE A 400 -7.92 13.28 5.48
C ILE A 400 -6.85 12.60 4.62
N ARG A 401 -7.15 12.25 3.37
CA ARG A 401 -6.25 11.47 2.50
C ARG A 401 -4.85 12.07 2.32
N SER A 402 -4.67 13.38 2.46
CA SER A 402 -3.33 14.00 2.38
C SER A 402 -2.37 13.52 3.47
N PHE A 403 -2.88 13.18 4.66
CA PHE A 403 -2.10 12.53 5.71
C PHE A 403 -1.58 11.18 5.21
N TYR A 404 -2.46 10.36 4.62
CA TYR A 404 -2.06 9.06 4.07
C TYR A 404 -1.16 9.20 2.84
N THR A 405 -1.33 10.23 2.00
CA THR A 405 -0.40 10.56 0.92
C THR A 405 0.99 10.87 1.45
N PHE A 406 1.10 11.72 2.48
CA PHE A 406 2.37 12.07 3.10
C PHE A 406 3.06 10.83 3.69
N MET A 407 2.29 10.00 4.40
CA MET A 407 2.80 8.77 4.99
C MET A 407 3.26 7.77 3.93
N ALA A 408 2.49 7.56 2.85
CA ALA A 408 2.85 6.67 1.76
C ALA A 408 4.10 7.11 0.99
N ARG A 409 4.26 8.42 0.74
CA ARG A 409 5.48 8.96 0.11
C ARG A 409 6.70 8.78 0.99
N THR A 410 6.55 9.02 2.29
CA THR A 410 7.63 8.82 3.26
C THR A 410 8.03 7.35 3.32
N GLN A 411 7.04 6.46 3.36
CA GLN A 411 7.22 5.02 3.30
C GLN A 411 8.01 4.60 2.05
N LEU A 412 7.59 5.07 0.86
CA LEU A 412 8.24 4.71 -0.40
C LEU A 412 9.68 5.22 -0.48
N ALA A 413 9.94 6.42 0.04
CA ALA A 413 11.28 7.00 0.10
C ALA A 413 12.20 6.20 1.04
N VAL A 414 11.72 5.84 2.23
CA VAL A 414 12.45 5.01 3.20
C VAL A 414 12.70 3.60 2.64
N ALA A 415 11.71 3.04 1.95
CA ALA A 415 11.81 1.76 1.25
C ALA A 415 12.68 1.83 -0.03
N LYS A 416 13.24 2.99 -0.39
CA LYS A 416 14.07 3.21 -1.59
C LYS A 416 13.37 2.75 -2.87
N ASN A 417 12.09 3.08 -3.00
CA ASN A 417 11.25 2.71 -4.15
C ASN A 417 11.12 1.19 -4.36
N GLN A 418 11.28 0.41 -3.29
CA GLN A 418 11.05 -1.02 -3.28
C GLN A 418 9.67 -1.36 -2.73
N SER A 419 9.15 -2.50 -3.19
CA SER A 419 7.96 -3.11 -2.61
C SER A 419 8.23 -3.58 -1.19
N THR A 420 7.19 -3.57 -0.36
CA THR A 420 7.30 -3.94 1.05
C THR A 420 6.46 -5.16 1.37
N TRP A 421 6.94 -5.96 2.32
CA TRP A 421 6.27 -7.17 2.75
C TRP A 421 5.59 -6.96 4.10
N SER A 422 4.38 -7.49 4.25
CA SER A 422 3.74 -7.58 5.54
C SER A 422 4.34 -8.71 6.37
N ALA A 423 4.27 -8.59 7.70
CA ALA A 423 4.40 -9.78 8.53
C ALA A 423 3.27 -10.77 8.20
N ARG A 424 3.40 -12.00 8.72
CA ARG A 424 2.34 -13.00 8.61
C ARG A 424 1.08 -12.50 9.32
N TYR A 425 -0.05 -12.62 8.67
CA TYR A 425 -1.36 -12.25 9.22
C TYR A 425 -2.43 -13.20 8.70
N LEU A 426 -3.54 -13.31 9.45
CA LEU A 426 -4.69 -14.10 9.00
C LEU A 426 -5.34 -13.38 7.81
N SER A 427 -5.33 -14.02 6.63
CA SER A 427 -5.89 -13.40 5.44
C SER A 427 -7.41 -13.27 5.58
N TYR A 428 -7.94 -12.14 5.13
CA TYR A 428 -9.39 -11.99 4.96
C TYR A 428 -9.93 -12.99 3.93
N SER A 429 -9.06 -13.41 3.01
CA SER A 429 -9.44 -14.20 1.87
C SER A 429 -9.54 -15.69 2.12
N GLN A 430 -8.77 -16.21 3.06
CA GLN A 430 -8.73 -17.63 3.42
C GLN A 430 -8.38 -17.72 4.90
N PRO A 431 -8.83 -18.74 5.64
CA PRO A 431 -8.41 -18.99 7.01
C PRO A 431 -6.97 -19.55 7.02
N LEU A 432 -6.05 -18.73 6.54
CA LEU A 432 -4.66 -19.01 6.24
C LEU A 432 -3.81 -17.84 6.69
N ASN A 433 -2.66 -18.14 7.29
CA ASN A 433 -1.65 -17.13 7.52
C ASN A 433 -0.97 -16.81 6.20
N GLY A 434 -1.22 -15.59 5.69
CA GLY A 434 -0.60 -15.06 4.49
C GLY A 434 0.44 -13.99 4.82
N THR A 435 1.26 -13.68 3.82
CA THR A 435 2.02 -12.43 3.76
C THR A 435 1.68 -11.75 2.43
N SER A 436 1.71 -10.43 2.42
CA SER A 436 1.45 -9.66 1.21
C SER A 436 2.65 -8.83 0.84
N VAL A 437 2.97 -8.82 -0.45
CA VAL A 437 3.82 -7.80 -1.04
C VAL A 437 2.96 -6.65 -1.51
N THR A 438 3.39 -5.42 -1.24
CA THR A 438 2.62 -4.21 -1.55
C THR A 438 3.45 -3.12 -2.20
N TYR A 439 2.75 -2.26 -2.95
CA TYR A 439 3.33 -1.06 -3.54
C TYR A 439 2.28 0.06 -3.62
N PRO A 440 2.53 1.26 -3.08
CA PRO A 440 1.61 2.39 -3.17
C PRO A 440 1.58 2.97 -4.60
N ALA A 441 0.41 3.43 -5.04
CA ALA A 441 0.21 4.07 -6.33
C ALA A 441 -0.18 5.53 -6.14
N PHE A 442 0.41 6.42 -6.94
CA PHE A 442 0.17 7.86 -6.89
C PHE A 442 -0.42 8.40 -8.19
N GLY A 443 -1.44 9.25 -8.07
CA GLY A 443 -2.00 9.98 -9.20
C GLY A 443 -0.99 10.99 -9.76
N SER A 444 -1.28 11.54 -10.93
CA SER A 444 -0.42 12.55 -11.56
C SER A 444 -0.40 13.90 -10.81
N ASP A 445 -1.36 14.13 -9.89
CA ASP A 445 -1.33 15.22 -8.90
C ASP A 445 -0.46 14.89 -7.68
N GLY A 446 0.11 13.69 -7.64
CA GLY A 446 0.96 13.23 -6.57
C GLY A 446 0.22 12.69 -5.34
N GLN A 447 -1.10 12.63 -5.35
CA GLN A 447 -1.89 12.08 -4.25
C GLN A 447 -1.89 10.55 -4.28
N LEU A 448 -1.98 9.92 -3.11
CA LEU A 448 -2.19 8.48 -3.01
C LEU A 448 -3.56 8.15 -3.61
N ILE A 449 -3.57 7.32 -4.65
CA ILE A 449 -4.81 6.80 -5.24
C ILE A 449 -5.17 5.43 -4.69
N GLY A 450 -4.19 4.69 -4.16
CA GLY A 450 -4.41 3.39 -3.54
C GLY A 450 -3.11 2.59 -3.37
N VAL A 451 -3.28 1.32 -3.01
CA VAL A 451 -2.20 0.38 -2.77
C VAL A 451 -2.49 -0.91 -3.55
N ALA A 452 -1.51 -1.34 -4.35
CA ALA A 452 -1.52 -2.66 -4.95
C ALA A 452 -1.00 -3.70 -3.96
N GLY A 453 -1.55 -4.91 -4.01
CA GLY A 453 -1.06 -6.02 -3.19
C GLY A 453 -1.24 -7.38 -3.83
N ILE A 454 -0.40 -8.32 -3.41
CA ILE A 454 -0.47 -9.74 -3.77
C ILE A 454 -0.31 -10.57 -2.51
N ASP A 455 -1.32 -11.40 -2.21
CA ASP A 455 -1.28 -12.38 -1.12
C ASP A 455 -0.52 -13.63 -1.54
N ILE A 456 0.31 -14.11 -0.61
CA ILE A 456 1.06 -15.35 -0.73
C ILE A 456 0.82 -16.18 0.53
N TYR A 457 0.61 -17.48 0.32
CA TYR A 457 0.40 -18.46 1.36
C TYR A 457 1.51 -19.51 1.31
N PRO A 458 2.70 -19.25 1.91
CA PRO A 458 3.83 -20.16 1.80
C PRO A 458 3.54 -21.59 2.27
N GLU A 459 2.61 -21.76 3.21
CA GLU A 459 2.19 -23.07 3.72
C GLU A 459 1.47 -23.95 2.68
N GLU A 460 1.00 -23.36 1.58
CA GLU A 460 0.40 -24.12 0.46
C GLU A 460 1.47 -24.66 -0.52
N PHE A 461 2.74 -24.25 -0.37
CA PHE A 461 3.83 -24.74 -1.21
C PHE A 461 4.36 -26.10 -0.73
N ASN A 462 5.04 -26.81 -1.64
CA ASN A 462 5.85 -27.96 -1.22
C ASN A 462 6.98 -27.51 -0.28
N SER A 463 7.50 -28.42 0.54
CA SER A 463 8.48 -28.10 1.58
C SER A 463 9.71 -27.37 1.04
N THR A 464 10.24 -27.79 -0.11
CA THR A 464 11.43 -27.17 -0.72
C THR A 464 11.19 -25.71 -1.09
N LEU A 465 10.11 -25.42 -1.83
CA LEU A 465 9.78 -24.05 -2.23
C LEU A 465 9.39 -23.20 -1.03
N ARG A 466 8.62 -23.75 -0.09
CA ARG A 466 8.23 -23.05 1.15
C ARG A 466 9.45 -22.58 1.94
N ASP A 467 10.39 -23.48 2.19
CA ASP A 467 11.57 -23.18 3.02
C ASP A 467 12.48 -22.14 2.33
N SER A 468 12.62 -22.24 1.00
CA SER A 468 13.30 -21.23 0.18
C SER A 468 12.59 -19.87 0.17
N VAL A 469 11.26 -19.84 0.10
CA VAL A 469 10.47 -18.60 0.17
C VAL A 469 10.61 -17.94 1.55
N TYR A 470 10.57 -18.71 2.64
CA TYR A 470 10.79 -18.16 3.99
C TYR A 470 12.19 -17.57 4.15
N ARG A 471 13.23 -18.28 3.68
CA ARG A 471 14.60 -17.76 3.68
C ARG A 471 14.73 -16.47 2.89
N ALA A 472 14.06 -16.38 1.73
CA ALA A 472 14.05 -15.16 0.93
C ALA A 472 13.36 -14.00 1.66
N LEU A 473 12.22 -14.27 2.32
CA LEU A 473 11.46 -13.27 3.09
C LEU A 473 12.24 -12.73 4.31
N GLU A 474 13.07 -13.53 4.96
CA GLU A 474 13.93 -13.07 6.08
C GLU A 474 14.88 -11.93 5.68
N THR A 475 15.25 -11.86 4.40
CA THR A 475 16.11 -10.79 3.86
C THR A 475 15.33 -9.57 3.35
N ARG A 476 13.99 -9.63 3.34
CA ARG A 476 13.13 -8.55 2.87
C ARG A 476 12.64 -7.70 4.04
N THR A 477 12.50 -6.41 3.77
CA THR A 477 11.96 -5.47 4.75
C THR A 477 10.51 -5.85 5.07
N ALA A 478 10.28 -6.32 6.30
CA ALA A 478 8.97 -6.65 6.81
C ALA A 478 8.54 -5.66 7.92
N LYS A 479 7.28 -5.19 7.83
CA LYS A 479 6.41 -4.55 8.85
C LYS A 479 7.01 -3.49 9.81
N GLY A 480 6.33 -2.33 9.92
CA GLY A 480 6.22 -1.46 11.12
C GLY A 480 7.48 -0.76 11.66
N ASN A 481 8.65 -1.36 11.46
CA ASN A 481 9.93 -0.99 12.04
C ASN A 481 10.84 -0.29 11.05
N MET A 482 10.31 0.25 9.95
CA MET A 482 11.12 1.11 9.10
C MET A 482 11.33 2.41 9.85
N PRO A 483 12.55 2.66 10.37
CA PRO A 483 12.85 3.96 10.93
C PRO A 483 12.73 4.96 9.80
N ALA A 484 12.33 6.18 10.13
CA ALA A 484 12.21 7.27 9.19
C ALA A 484 13.29 8.31 9.50
N PRO A 485 14.53 8.10 9.02
CA PRO A 485 15.56 9.12 9.12
C PRO A 485 15.07 10.43 8.49
N VAL A 486 15.37 11.55 9.14
CA VAL A 486 15.00 12.89 8.67
C VAL A 486 15.40 13.14 7.21
N ALA A 487 16.57 12.62 6.79
CA ALA A 487 17.06 12.75 5.42
C ALA A 487 16.16 12.09 4.35
N SER A 488 15.29 11.15 4.74
CA SER A 488 14.37 10.45 3.86
C SER A 488 12.96 11.07 3.85
N ILE A 489 12.71 12.09 4.67
CA ILE A 489 11.40 12.70 4.86
C ILE A 489 11.30 14.00 4.03
N ASN A 490 10.27 14.09 3.20
CA ASN A 490 9.96 15.33 2.49
C ASN A 490 8.95 16.17 3.28
N LEU A 491 9.44 17.19 3.97
CA LEU A 491 8.62 18.15 4.72
C LEU A 491 8.14 19.33 3.85
N ALA A 492 7.94 19.16 2.54
CA ALA A 492 7.47 20.25 1.69
C ALA A 492 6.13 20.83 2.17
N CYS A 493 6.01 22.15 2.08
CA CYS A 493 4.73 22.86 2.26
C CYS A 493 3.70 22.33 1.26
N SER A 494 2.45 22.20 1.71
CA SER A 494 1.31 21.93 0.84
C SER A 494 0.10 22.73 1.30
N TYR A 495 -0.60 23.33 0.35
CA TYR A 495 -1.80 24.12 0.60
C TYR A 495 -2.91 23.66 -0.35
N GLN A 496 -4.05 23.28 0.20
CA GLN A 496 -5.21 22.82 -0.57
C GLN A 496 -6.47 23.53 -0.06
N THR A 497 -7.07 24.36 -0.93
CA THR A 497 -8.34 25.07 -0.68
C THR A 497 -9.51 24.55 -1.48
N ALA A 498 -9.26 23.65 -2.43
CA ALA A 498 -10.28 23.08 -3.28
C ALA A 498 -10.41 21.58 -2.98
N VAL A 499 -11.66 21.13 -2.82
CA VAL A 499 -12.03 19.73 -3.06
C VAL A 499 -11.51 19.39 -4.45
N ARG A 500 -10.87 18.23 -4.61
CA ARG A 500 -10.19 17.80 -5.84
C ARG A 500 -11.02 18.22 -7.06
N SER A 501 -10.49 19.15 -7.86
CA SER A 501 -11.08 19.41 -9.18
C SER A 501 -10.97 18.10 -9.94
N GLU A 502 -12.11 17.47 -10.21
CA GLU A 502 -12.18 16.30 -11.06
C GLU A 502 -11.52 16.69 -12.39
N LYS A 503 -10.41 16.02 -12.73
CA LYS A 503 -9.61 16.35 -13.93
C LYS A 503 -10.39 16.19 -15.23
N CYS A 504 -11.52 15.48 -15.16
CA CYS A 504 -12.41 15.23 -16.27
C CYS A 504 -13.58 16.21 -16.20
N ASN A 505 -13.83 16.92 -17.28
CA ASN A 505 -14.95 17.84 -17.38
C ASN A 505 -16.25 17.03 -17.43
N GLY A 506 -17.08 17.18 -16.40
CA GLY A 506 -18.33 16.44 -16.22
C GLY A 506 -18.21 15.53 -15.02
N SER A 507 -19.04 15.79 -14.01
CA SER A 507 -19.13 14.87 -12.87
C SER A 507 -19.67 13.54 -13.39
N PRO A 508 -19.00 12.40 -13.13
CA PRO A 508 -19.50 11.11 -13.56
C PRO A 508 -20.92 10.96 -13.01
N SER A 509 -21.89 10.98 -13.93
CA SER A 509 -23.30 10.90 -13.57
C SER A 509 -23.55 9.62 -12.79
N VAL A 510 -24.03 9.78 -11.56
CA VAL A 510 -24.47 8.72 -10.63
C VAL A 510 -25.51 7.79 -11.28
N ALA A 511 -26.11 8.19 -12.41
CA ALA A 511 -27.26 7.56 -13.02
C ALA A 511 -27.08 6.08 -13.44
N ASN A 512 -25.90 5.46 -13.31
CA ASN A 512 -25.72 3.99 -13.32
C ASN A 512 -24.43 3.57 -12.55
N GLY A 513 -24.19 4.14 -11.36
CA GLY A 513 -22.95 4.07 -10.58
C GLY A 513 -22.27 2.70 -10.47
N GLY A 514 -21.50 2.33 -11.49
CA GLY A 514 -20.36 1.42 -11.50
C GLY A 514 -20.55 -0.03 -11.03
N VAL A 515 -21.60 -0.40 -10.30
CA VAL A 515 -21.79 -1.72 -9.67
C VAL A 515 -23.07 -2.36 -10.18
N CYS A 516 -23.01 -3.66 -10.44
CA CYS A 516 -24.17 -4.39 -10.93
C CYS A 516 -25.21 -4.58 -9.83
N LYS A 517 -26.48 -4.36 -10.16
CA LYS A 517 -27.60 -4.70 -9.29
C LYS A 517 -27.71 -6.21 -9.15
N ALA A 518 -27.93 -6.71 -7.95
CA ALA A 518 -28.09 -8.14 -7.72
C ALA A 518 -29.29 -8.69 -8.52
N THR A 519 -29.10 -9.82 -9.21
CA THR A 519 -30.14 -10.49 -10.01
C THR A 519 -30.29 -11.97 -9.68
N ASP A 520 -29.42 -12.53 -8.83
CA ASP A 520 -29.46 -13.93 -8.45
C ASP A 520 -29.86 -14.11 -6.99
N SER A 521 -30.94 -14.85 -6.77
CA SER A 521 -31.52 -15.15 -5.46
C SER A 521 -31.22 -16.57 -4.96
N THR A 522 -30.35 -17.32 -5.64
CA THR A 522 -29.93 -18.67 -5.22
C THR A 522 -29.32 -18.68 -3.81
N GLY A 523 -29.07 -19.85 -3.24
CA GLY A 523 -28.31 -19.93 -1.98
C GLY A 523 -26.82 -19.68 -2.22
N LEU A 524 -26.11 -19.02 -1.29
CA LEU A 524 -24.65 -18.81 -1.41
C LEU A 524 -23.91 -20.12 -1.71
N GLN A 525 -24.28 -21.20 -1.02
CA GLN A 525 -23.70 -22.53 -1.21
C GLN A 525 -23.74 -22.99 -2.68
N GLN A 526 -24.84 -22.74 -3.41
CA GLN A 526 -24.95 -23.13 -4.82
C GLN A 526 -24.01 -22.33 -5.73
N ARG A 527 -23.70 -21.09 -5.35
CA ARG A 527 -22.83 -20.19 -6.11
C ARG A 527 -21.35 -20.37 -5.81
N VAL A 528 -20.99 -20.78 -4.58
CA VAL A 528 -19.59 -20.93 -4.17
C VAL A 528 -19.09 -22.37 -4.13
N CYS A 529 -19.97 -23.38 -4.08
CA CYS A 529 -19.58 -24.78 -4.10
C CYS A 529 -19.43 -25.32 -5.51
N CYS A 530 -18.37 -26.09 -5.75
CA CYS A 530 -18.18 -26.80 -7.01
C CYS A 530 -19.14 -28.00 -7.13
N ASP A 531 -19.66 -28.24 -8.34
CA ASP A 531 -20.60 -29.33 -8.59
C ASP A 531 -19.90 -30.71 -8.53
N SER A 532 -18.62 -30.74 -8.89
CA SER A 532 -17.71 -31.84 -8.59
C SER A 532 -16.57 -31.31 -7.71
N CYS A 533 -16.26 -32.00 -6.62
CA CYS A 533 -15.19 -31.61 -5.70
C CYS A 533 -13.81 -32.01 -6.25
N GLN A 534 -13.61 -31.76 -7.53
CA GLN A 534 -12.40 -32.01 -8.32
C GLN A 534 -12.10 -30.74 -9.13
N LEU A 535 -10.83 -30.54 -9.47
CA LEU A 535 -10.45 -29.45 -10.37
C LEU A 535 -11.15 -29.67 -11.72
N ALA A 536 -11.66 -28.58 -12.32
CA ALA A 536 -12.05 -28.63 -13.72
C ALA A 536 -10.82 -29.07 -14.52
N THR A 537 -10.90 -30.22 -15.18
CA THR A 537 -9.84 -30.71 -16.05
C THR A 537 -9.66 -29.69 -17.15
N THR A 538 -8.59 -28.90 -17.06
CA THR A 538 -8.12 -28.13 -18.19
C THR A 538 -7.70 -29.12 -19.26
N ASP A 539 -8.12 -28.87 -20.49
CA ASP A 539 -7.65 -29.58 -21.66
C ASP A 539 -6.13 -29.77 -21.59
N SER A 540 -5.69 -31.00 -21.86
CA SER A 540 -4.32 -31.50 -21.74
C SER A 540 -3.34 -30.87 -22.75
N SER A 541 -3.43 -29.57 -23.03
CA SER A 541 -2.61 -28.88 -24.03
C SER A 541 -1.66 -27.80 -23.49
N SER A 542 -1.58 -27.62 -22.16
CA SER A 542 -0.59 -26.72 -21.56
C SER A 542 0.17 -27.34 -20.38
N LYS A 543 0.85 -28.45 -20.64
CA LYS A 543 2.16 -28.68 -19.99
C LYS A 543 3.17 -27.71 -20.59
N LYS A 544 3.00 -26.40 -20.34
CA LYS A 544 4.14 -25.49 -20.41
C LYS A 544 4.92 -25.75 -19.14
N ASN A 545 5.92 -26.62 -19.26
CA ASN A 545 7.03 -26.67 -18.33
C ASN A 545 7.37 -25.23 -17.93
N LEU A 546 7.53 -25.02 -16.63
CA LEU A 546 8.24 -23.88 -16.07
C LEU A 546 9.69 -23.96 -16.56
N VAL A 547 9.90 -23.70 -17.85
CA VAL A 547 11.21 -23.45 -18.42
C VAL A 547 11.48 -22.00 -18.10
N LEU A 548 12.23 -21.79 -17.02
CA LEU A 548 13.01 -20.58 -16.81
C LEU A 548 13.77 -20.35 -18.13
N LYS A 549 13.29 -19.44 -18.99
CA LYS A 549 14.01 -19.04 -20.19
C LYS A 549 15.19 -18.20 -19.73
N VAL A 550 16.25 -18.88 -19.33
CA VAL A 550 17.59 -18.34 -19.33
C VAL A 550 17.93 -18.10 -20.80
N VAL A 551 17.67 -16.88 -21.28
CA VAL A 551 18.22 -16.41 -22.55
C VAL A 551 19.69 -16.11 -22.28
N LEU A 552 20.52 -17.16 -22.25
CA LEU A 552 21.95 -17.00 -22.46
C LEU A 552 22.17 -16.77 -23.96
N PRO A 553 22.88 -15.71 -24.39
CA PRO A 553 23.22 -15.55 -25.80
C PRO A 553 24.30 -16.57 -26.17
N LEU A 554 23.87 -17.78 -26.54
CA LEU A 554 24.70 -18.83 -27.16
C LEU A 554 25.43 -18.34 -28.42
N ALA A 555 25.02 -17.21 -28.99
CA ALA A 555 25.66 -16.56 -30.12
C ALA A 555 27.02 -15.91 -29.82
N VAL A 556 27.40 -15.71 -28.55
CA VAL A 556 28.70 -15.10 -28.17
C VAL A 556 29.71 -16.12 -27.66
N LEU A 557 29.27 -17.24 -27.06
CA LEU A 557 30.19 -18.24 -26.50
C LEU A 557 30.91 -19.07 -27.59
N ILE A 558 30.22 -19.42 -28.67
CA ILE A 558 30.77 -20.24 -29.76
C ILE A 558 31.91 -19.53 -30.50
N PRO A 559 31.80 -18.25 -30.91
CA PRO A 559 32.94 -17.56 -31.52
C PRO A 559 34.09 -17.32 -30.54
N LEU A 560 33.82 -17.14 -29.24
CA LEU A 560 34.89 -16.94 -28.24
C LEU A 560 35.71 -18.22 -28.01
N ILE A 561 35.04 -19.38 -27.94
CA ILE A 561 35.68 -20.69 -27.81
C ILE A 561 36.47 -21.05 -29.08
N LEU A 562 35.95 -20.71 -30.25
CA LEU A 562 36.65 -20.89 -31.53
C LEU A 562 37.85 -19.95 -31.67
N CYS A 563 37.76 -18.69 -31.20
CA CYS A 563 38.89 -17.76 -31.19
C CYS A 563 40.01 -18.20 -30.23
N ILE A 564 39.66 -18.69 -29.04
CA ILE A 564 40.65 -19.21 -28.08
C ILE A 564 41.29 -20.52 -28.59
N GLY A 565 40.49 -21.39 -29.23
CA GLY A 565 41.00 -22.60 -29.89
C GLY A 565 41.95 -22.29 -31.05
N TYR A 566 41.63 -21.28 -31.87
CA TYR A 566 42.47 -20.85 -32.99
C TYR A 566 43.80 -20.23 -32.51
N PHE A 567 43.78 -19.46 -31.42
CA PHE A 567 44.99 -18.86 -30.85
C PHE A 567 45.94 -19.90 -30.25
N LEU A 568 45.39 -20.94 -29.60
CA LEU A 568 46.18 -22.02 -29.00
C LEU A 568 46.78 -22.97 -30.05
N ILE A 569 46.07 -23.22 -31.17
CA ILE A 569 46.60 -24.06 -32.26
C ILE A 569 47.72 -23.34 -33.02
N ARG A 570 47.64 -22.01 -33.17
CA ARG A 570 48.69 -21.23 -33.85
C ARG A 570 49.97 -21.07 -33.02
N HIS A 571 49.90 -21.18 -31.70
CA HIS A 571 51.07 -21.12 -30.82
C HIS A 571 51.76 -22.47 -30.57
N CYS A 572 51.14 -23.59 -30.95
CA CYS A 572 51.73 -24.93 -30.80
C CYS A 572 52.35 -25.50 -32.10
N SER A 573 52.26 -24.77 -33.22
CA SER A 573 52.86 -25.17 -34.50
C SER A 573 53.82 -24.08 -34.99
N GLY A 574 55.08 -24.17 -34.57
CA GLY A 574 56.14 -23.25 -34.97
C GLY A 574 57.54 -23.69 -34.52
N ASP A 575 57.98 -24.89 -34.93
CA ASP A 575 59.40 -25.21 -35.15
C ASP A 575 59.69 -24.79 -36.61
N GLY A 576 60.75 -24.08 -36.99
CA GLY A 576 62.15 -24.17 -36.59
C GLY A 576 62.96 -24.26 -37.90
N GLY A 577 63.72 -23.22 -38.25
CA GLY A 577 64.54 -23.23 -39.47
C GLY A 577 65.23 -21.89 -39.72
N GLY A 578 66.49 -21.78 -39.28
CA GLY A 578 67.30 -20.56 -39.40
C GLY A 578 68.14 -20.46 -40.68
N ARG A 579 68.61 -19.24 -40.98
CA ARG A 579 70.02 -18.90 -41.28
C ARG A 579 70.18 -17.40 -41.61
N ASP A 580 71.30 -16.88 -41.11
CA ASP A 580 72.15 -15.79 -41.60
C ASP A 580 71.74 -14.28 -41.50
N LYS A 581 72.57 -13.56 -40.74
CA LYS A 581 72.86 -12.10 -40.73
C LYS A 581 73.38 -11.62 -42.11
N PRO A 582 73.55 -10.31 -42.45
CA PRO A 582 73.83 -9.17 -41.55
C PRO A 582 73.27 -7.74 -41.89
N ILE A 583 73.33 -6.86 -40.87
CA ILE A 583 73.75 -5.42 -40.88
C ILE A 583 72.93 -4.36 -41.68
N ASN A 584 72.27 -3.40 -41.00
CA ASN A 584 72.57 -1.94 -41.01
C ASN A 584 71.44 -1.04 -40.42
N ASN A 585 71.79 -0.31 -39.34
CA ASN A 585 71.53 1.11 -39.00
C ASN A 585 70.12 1.79 -39.05
N PRO A 586 69.95 2.92 -38.30
CA PRO A 586 68.67 3.33 -37.67
C PRO A 586 68.03 4.59 -38.33
N PRO A 587 67.13 5.34 -37.66
CA PRO A 587 65.76 5.71 -38.08
C PRO A 587 65.70 7.09 -38.81
N PRO A 588 64.53 7.69 -39.12
CA PRO A 588 63.75 8.43 -38.11
C PRO A 588 62.21 8.55 -38.33
N ASP A 589 61.54 8.86 -37.23
CA ASP A 589 60.41 9.79 -37.03
C ASP A 589 59.36 10.01 -38.13
N THR A 590 58.11 9.65 -37.81
CA THR A 590 57.03 10.64 -37.51
C THR A 590 55.85 9.98 -36.82
#